data_AF-A0A1Z3HN64-F1
#
_entry.id   AF-A0A1Z3HN64-F1
#
_cell.length_a   1.000
_cell.length_b   1.000
_cell.length_c   1.000
_cell.angle_alpha   90.00
_cell.angle_beta   90.00
_cell.angle_gamma   90.00
#
_symmetry.space_group_name_H-M   'P 1'
#
loop_
_entity.id
_entity.type
_entity.pdbx_description
1 polymer ?
#
loop_
_entity_poly.entity_id
_entity_poly.type
_entity_poly.pdbx_seq_one_letter_code
_entity_poly.pdbx_strand_id
1 'polypeptide(L)'
;MTIQDLIATLSQFDPNTPVVISGYEGGYNDVSVVRPLEIQLNVNNKHYYGAHHCVKGTLVPDVPLTSVVYLGGFNPISDAPELSYH
;
A
#
# COMPACT_ATOMS: atom_id res chain seq x y z
N MET A 1 -8.29 0.98 9.39
CA MET A 1 -7.96 2.42 9.41
C MET A 1 -8.53 3.04 8.15
N THR A 2 -9.37 4.07 8.29
CA THR A 2 -9.86 4.89 7.18
C THR A 2 -8.88 6.04 6.86
N ILE A 3 -9.12 6.82 5.80
CA ILE A 3 -8.34 8.04 5.52
C ILE A 3 -8.45 9.05 6.66
N GLN A 4 -9.65 9.20 7.25
CA GLN A 4 -9.87 10.10 8.37
C GLN A 4 -9.05 9.66 9.60
N ASP A 5 -9.06 8.36 9.92
CA ASP A 5 -8.27 7.81 11.04
C ASP A 5 -6.76 7.99 10.81
N LEU A 6 -6.31 7.81 9.56
CA LEU A 6 -4.92 7.99 9.18
C LEU A 6 -4.49 9.45 9.36
N ILE A 7 -5.26 10.41 8.84
CA ILE A 7 -4.97 11.85 9.00
C ILE A 7 -4.92 12.21 10.47
N ALA A 8 -5.90 11.76 11.26
CA ALA A 8 -5.94 12.04 12.70
C ALA A 8 -4.73 11.46 13.45
N THR A 9 -4.21 10.31 13.01
CA THR A 9 -3.01 9.69 13.59
C THR A 9 -1.75 10.45 13.18
N LEU A 10 -1.58 10.75 11.88
CA LEU A 10 -0.40 11.46 11.36
C LEU A 10 -0.30 12.89 11.88
N SER A 11 -1.45 13.56 12.10
CA SER A 11 -1.49 14.95 12.61
C SER A 11 -0.96 15.10 14.04
N GLN A 12 -0.65 14.00 14.74
CA GLN A 12 -0.06 14.02 16.08
C GLN A 12 1.47 14.20 16.06
N PHE A 13 2.12 14.02 14.90
CA PHE A 13 3.56 14.16 14.72
C PHE A 13 3.93 15.54 14.16
N ASP A 14 5.21 15.92 14.20
CA ASP A 14 5.67 17.15 13.52
C ASP A 14 5.42 16.99 12.01
N PRO A 15 4.71 17.95 11.36
CA PRO A 15 4.35 17.87 9.95
C PRO A 15 5.54 17.84 8.98
N ASN A 16 6.75 18.15 9.45
CA ASN A 16 7.98 18.06 8.66
C ASN A 16 8.71 16.71 8.84
N THR A 17 8.17 15.80 9.67
CA THR A 17 8.73 14.46 9.86
C THR A 17 8.51 13.63 8.59
N PRO A 18 9.55 13.01 8.02
CA PRO A 18 9.39 12.11 6.86
C PRO A 18 8.49 10.92 7.16
N VAL A 19 7.65 10.54 6.18
CA VAL A 19 6.82 9.32 6.23
C VAL A 19 7.46 8.27 5.32
N VAL A 20 7.69 7.09 5.88
CA VAL A 20 8.33 5.97 5.17
C VAL A 20 7.45 4.73 5.18
N ILE A 21 7.66 3.85 4.20
CA ILE A 21 7.08 2.50 4.12
C ILE A 21 8.18 1.44 4.17
N SER A 22 7.85 0.22 4.57
CA SER A 22 8.81 -0.89 4.59
C SER A 22 9.30 -1.23 3.19
N GLY A 23 10.61 -1.43 3.05
CA GLY A 23 11.20 -2.05 1.87
C GLY A 23 10.94 -3.57 1.82
N TYR A 24 11.28 -4.19 0.69
CA TYR A 24 10.98 -5.60 0.43
C TYR A 24 11.70 -6.57 1.37
N GLU A 25 13.02 -6.44 1.53
CA GLU A 25 13.85 -7.28 2.42
C GLU A 25 14.28 -6.54 3.70
N GLY A 26 13.48 -5.57 4.14
CA GLY A 26 13.79 -4.65 5.22
C GLY A 26 14.17 -3.26 4.72
N GLY A 27 14.70 -2.44 5.63
CA GLY A 27 14.90 -1.01 5.35
C GLY A 27 13.57 -0.27 5.12
N TYR A 28 13.68 0.96 4.61
CA TYR A 28 12.54 1.84 4.41
C TYR A 28 12.70 2.68 3.15
N ASN A 29 11.59 2.89 2.43
CA ASN A 29 11.50 3.80 1.29
C ASN A 29 10.65 5.02 1.68
N ASP A 30 10.93 6.17 1.08
CA ASP A 30 10.03 7.32 1.13
C ASP A 30 8.71 7.00 0.44
N VAL A 31 7.61 7.52 0.98
CA VAL A 31 6.33 7.49 0.27
C VAL A 31 6.43 8.40 -0.96
N SER A 32 6.48 7.79 -2.15
CA SER A 32 6.56 8.48 -3.44
C SER A 32 5.39 8.16 -4.37
N VAL A 33 4.51 7.22 -3.98
CA VAL A 33 3.29 6.85 -4.72
C VAL A 33 2.08 6.95 -3.81
N VAL A 34 1.09 7.74 -4.23
CA VAL A 34 -0.22 7.80 -3.59
C VAL A 34 -1.28 7.74 -4.68
N ARG A 35 -2.04 6.64 -4.73
CA ARG A 35 -3.05 6.46 -5.79
C ARG A 35 -4.24 5.63 -5.33
N PRO A 36 -5.44 5.86 -5.89
CA PRO A 36 -6.58 4.99 -5.66
C PRO A 36 -6.36 3.61 -6.32
N LEU A 37 -6.86 2.55 -5.68
CA LEU A 37 -6.95 1.19 -6.22
C LEU A 37 -8.32 0.59 -5.93
N GLU A 38 -8.70 -0.42 -6.70
CA GLU A 38 -9.84 -1.29 -6.41
C GLU A 38 -9.34 -2.69 -6.07
N ILE A 39 -9.69 -3.18 -4.87
CA ILE A 39 -9.22 -4.46 -4.33
C ILE A 39 -10.35 -5.20 -3.61
N GLN A 40 -10.20 -6.52 -3.41
CA GLN A 40 -11.08 -7.28 -2.53
C GLN A 40 -10.43 -7.42 -1.15
N LEU A 41 -11.17 -7.06 -0.10
CA LEU A 41 -10.64 -7.08 1.27
C LEU A 41 -10.78 -8.48 1.89
N ASN A 42 -9.74 -8.93 2.63
CA ASN A 42 -9.79 -10.12 3.50
C ASN A 42 -10.01 -11.44 2.75
N VAL A 43 -9.50 -11.53 1.52
CA VAL A 43 -9.68 -12.70 0.65
C VAL A 43 -8.50 -13.66 0.66
N ASN A 44 -7.32 -13.19 1.06
CA ASN A 44 -6.14 -14.03 1.15
C ASN A 44 -6.08 -14.75 2.50
N ASN A 45 -5.69 -16.02 2.48
CA ASN A 45 -5.47 -16.83 3.69
C ASN A 45 -4.00 -17.16 3.95
N LYS A 46 -3.07 -16.59 3.16
CA LYS A 46 -1.62 -16.77 3.31
C LYS A 46 -0.97 -15.45 3.71
N HIS A 47 -0.12 -15.50 4.72
CA HIS A 47 0.53 -14.32 5.30
C HIS A 47 1.40 -13.55 4.28
N TYR A 48 2.07 -14.24 3.36
CA TYR A 48 2.98 -13.62 2.38
C TYR A 48 2.27 -12.82 1.28
N TYR A 49 0.94 -12.92 1.16
CA TYR A 49 0.15 -12.06 0.26
C TYR A 49 -0.43 -10.81 0.95
N GLY A 50 -0.33 -10.70 2.28
CA GLY A 50 -1.18 -9.80 3.05
C GLY A 50 -2.66 -10.20 2.98
N ALA A 51 -3.55 -9.46 3.66
CA ALA A 51 -4.97 -9.84 3.80
C ALA A 51 -5.84 -9.59 2.55
N HIS A 52 -5.43 -8.68 1.67
CA HIS A 52 -6.24 -8.19 0.56
C HIS A 52 -5.62 -8.55 -0.80
N HIS A 53 -6.42 -8.67 -1.85
CA HIS A 53 -5.95 -9.05 -3.17
C HIS A 53 -6.20 -7.95 -4.20
N CYS A 54 -5.16 -7.60 -4.97
CA CYS A 54 -5.25 -6.71 -6.11
C CYS A 54 -5.52 -7.51 -7.40
N VAL A 55 -6.21 -6.90 -8.35
CA VAL A 55 -6.68 -7.61 -9.55
C VAL A 55 -5.51 -8.02 -10.45
N LYS A 56 -5.18 -9.32 -10.42
CA LYS A 56 -4.61 -10.07 -11.55
C LYS A 56 -5.11 -11.52 -11.52
N GLY A 57 -6.23 -11.75 -12.20
CA GLY A 57 -6.60 -13.08 -12.73
C GLY A 57 -7.78 -13.79 -12.08
N THR A 58 -8.07 -13.57 -10.79
CA THR A 58 -9.18 -14.26 -10.13
C THR A 58 -9.84 -13.39 -9.07
N LEU A 59 -11.06 -12.95 -9.33
CA LEU A 59 -11.93 -12.37 -8.29
C LEU A 59 -12.50 -13.51 -7.44
N VAL A 60 -12.55 -13.30 -6.12
CA VAL A 60 -13.33 -14.16 -5.24
C VAL A 60 -14.81 -13.86 -5.45
N PRO A 61 -15.65 -14.84 -5.80
CA PRO A 61 -17.09 -14.62 -5.93
C PRO A 61 -17.70 -14.01 -4.66
N ASP A 62 -18.73 -13.18 -4.84
CA ASP A 62 -19.52 -12.57 -3.75
C ASP A 62 -18.77 -11.62 -2.80
N VAL A 63 -17.50 -11.29 -3.09
CA VAL A 63 -16.76 -10.24 -2.37
C VAL A 63 -16.71 -8.97 -3.24
N PRO A 64 -17.19 -7.81 -2.75
CA PRO A 64 -17.17 -6.59 -3.54
C PRO A 64 -15.75 -6.05 -3.74
N LEU A 65 -15.54 -5.33 -4.84
CA LEU A 65 -14.40 -4.44 -4.98
C LEU A 65 -14.60 -3.23 -4.07
N THR A 66 -13.53 -2.85 -3.37
CA THR A 66 -13.49 -1.69 -2.49
C THR A 66 -12.45 -0.71 -3.00
N SER A 67 -12.85 0.55 -3.18
CA SER A 67 -11.91 1.64 -3.46
C SER A 67 -11.07 1.93 -2.23
N VAL A 68 -9.75 1.93 -2.38
CA VAL A 68 -8.77 2.21 -1.33
C VAL A 68 -7.73 3.21 -1.82
N VAL A 69 -6.97 3.82 -0.90
CA VAL A 69 -5.76 4.58 -1.25
C VAL A 69 -4.54 3.74 -0.91
N TYR A 70 -3.68 3.52 -1.90
CA TYR A 70 -2.40 2.86 -1.73
C TYR A 70 -1.31 3.90 -1.46
N LEU A 71 -0.46 3.60 -0.47
CA LEU A 71 0.79 4.32 -0.20
C LEU A 71 1.95 3.39 -0.57
N GLY A 72 2.74 3.82 -1.54
CA GLY A 72 3.88 3.09 -2.09
C GLY A 72 5.13 3.96 -2.12
N GLY A 73 6.25 3.35 -2.47
CA GLY A 73 7.54 4.01 -2.47
C GLY A 73 8.59 3.20 -3.21
N PHE A 74 9.37 3.87 -4.06
CA PHE A 74 10.49 3.26 -4.79
C PHE A 74 11.80 3.47 -4.02
N ASN A 75 12.73 2.52 -4.17
CA ASN A 75 14.11 2.72 -3.75
C ASN A 75 14.86 3.50 -4.85
N PRO A 76 15.18 4.79 -4.66
CA PRO A 76 15.77 5.60 -5.72
C PRO A 76 17.22 5.22 -6.07
N ILE A 77 17.86 4.36 -5.27
CA ILE A 77 19.25 3.93 -5.46
C ILE A 77 19.33 2.69 -6.35
N SER A 78 18.36 1.78 -6.23
CA SER A 78 18.44 0.45 -6.86
C SER A 78 17.21 0.05 -7.65
N ASP A 79 16.05 0.68 -7.44
CA ASP A 79 14.87 0.34 -8.23
C ASP A 79 14.99 0.97 -9.61
N ALA A 80 14.71 0.15 -10.62
CA ALA A 80 14.33 0.58 -11.95
C ALA A 80 12.80 0.81 -11.92
N PRO A 81 12.30 2.04 -11.72
CA PRO A 81 10.87 2.30 -11.58
C PRO A 81 10.05 1.81 -12.78
N GLU A 82 10.67 1.71 -13.96
CA GLU A 82 10.07 1.12 -15.17
C GLU A 82 9.89 -0.40 -15.12
N LEU A 83 10.59 -1.09 -14.21
CA LEU A 83 10.48 -2.54 -13.98
C LEU A 83 9.74 -2.87 -12.68
N SER A 84 9.45 -1.86 -11.87
CA SER A 84 8.78 -2.02 -10.59
C SER A 84 7.27 -2.20 -10.79
N TYR A 85 6.68 -3.20 -10.12
CA TYR A 85 5.26 -3.52 -10.21
C TYR A 85 4.38 -2.68 -9.26
N HIS A 86 4.93 -1.60 -8.68
CA HIS A 86 4.26 -0.70 -7.73
C HIS A 86 3.38 0.35 -8.41
#